data_AF-A0A520H486-F1
#
_entry.id   AF-A0A520H486-F1
#
_cell.length_a   1.000
_cell.length_b   1.000
_cell.length_c   1.000
_cell.angle_alpha   90.00
_cell.angle_beta   90.00
_cell.angle_gamma   90.00
#
_symmetry.space_group_name_H-M   'P 1'
#
loop_
_entity.id
_entity.type
_entity.pdbx_description
1 polymer ?
#
loop_
_entity_poly.entity_id
_entity_poly.type
_entity_poly.pdbx_seq_one_letter_code
_entity_poly.pdbx_strand_id
1 'polypeptide(L)'
;RDAGLLGDRALVTSAEAATPVLLKMAEVSLRGWGFADYGALQRNRALVGELARADVASAGMGLRTAAHWGTLEMYLARKFTGRAYDLDLSRYSLWVNAAVKF
;
A
#
# COMPACT_ATOMS: atom_id res chain seq x y z
N ARG A 1 20.72 -9.63 -5.01
CA ARG A 1 20.75 -8.86 -3.75
C ARG A 1 19.80 -7.71 -3.95
N ASP A 2 18.55 -7.89 -3.56
CA ASP A 2 17.48 -6.91 -3.75
C ASP A 2 17.60 -5.87 -2.65
N ALA A 3 18.61 -5.01 -2.76
CA ALA A 3 18.71 -3.83 -1.92
C ALA A 3 17.62 -2.87 -2.39
N GLY A 4 16.55 -2.74 -1.59
CA GLY A 4 15.53 -1.72 -1.81
C GLY A 4 16.18 -0.35 -2.08
N LEU A 5 15.63 0.38 -3.05
CA LEU A 5 16.08 1.72 -3.37
C LEU A 5 15.80 2.64 -2.17
N LEU A 6 16.81 2.94 -1.35
CA LEU A 6 16.76 4.01 -0.36
C LEU A 6 17.04 5.35 -1.07
N GLY A 7 16.02 6.20 -1.23
CA GLY A 7 16.15 7.54 -1.79
C GLY A 7 16.48 8.59 -0.71
N ASP A 8 17.13 9.69 -1.11
CA ASP A 8 17.38 10.85 -0.24
C ASP A 8 16.12 11.71 -0.06
N ARG A 9 15.18 11.61 -1.00
CA ARG A 9 13.90 12.32 -0.99
C ARG A 9 12.78 11.35 -1.32
N ALA A 10 11.69 11.47 -0.60
CA ALA A 10 10.49 10.68 -0.81
C ALA A 10 9.28 11.61 -0.94
N LEU A 11 8.41 11.30 -1.89
CA LEU A 11 7.06 11.84 -1.99
C LEU A 11 6.11 10.65 -1.92
N VAL A 12 5.17 10.67 -0.98
CA VAL A 12 4.10 9.69 -0.88
C VAL A 12 2.79 10.45 -0.78
N THR A 13 1.84 10.11 -1.62
CA THR A 13 0.49 10.66 -1.59
C THR A 13 -0.52 9.53 -1.77
N SER A 14 -1.64 9.64 -1.08
CA SER A 14 -2.75 8.70 -1.16
C SER A 14 -4.06 9.46 -1.25
N ALA A 15 -4.99 8.91 -2.04
CA ALA A 15 -6.37 9.34 -2.10
C ALA A 15 -7.25 8.16 -1.74
N GLU A 16 -8.09 8.31 -0.72
CA GLU A 16 -8.95 7.26 -0.21
C GLU A 16 -10.43 7.66 -0.30
N ALA A 17 -11.28 6.70 -0.63
CA ALA A 17 -12.73 6.84 -0.63
C ALA A 17 -13.33 5.75 0.27
N ALA A 18 -13.66 6.12 1.50
CA ALA A 18 -14.30 5.20 2.44
C ALA A 18 -15.74 4.89 2.02
N THR A 19 -16.12 3.61 2.05
CA THR A 19 -17.52 3.21 1.89
C THR A 19 -18.25 3.28 3.23
N PRO A 20 -19.60 3.35 3.23
CA PRO A 20 -20.39 3.12 4.43
C PRO A 20 -20.03 1.79 5.09
N VAL A 21 -20.30 1.67 6.39
CA VAL A 21 -20.13 0.41 7.13
C VAL A 21 -20.99 -0.66 6.45
N LEU A 22 -20.34 -1.70 5.93
CA LEU A 22 -20.97 -2.77 5.16
C LEU A 22 -21.73 -3.74 6.08
N LEU A 23 -21.20 -3.96 7.28
CA LEU A 23 -21.82 -4.79 8.30
C LEU A 23 -21.48 -4.25 9.68
N LYS A 24 -22.49 -4.13 10.56
CA LYS A 24 -22.31 -3.76 11.95
C LYS A 24 -23.12 -4.71 12.83
N MET A 25 -22.42 -5.50 13.63
CA MET A 25 -22.95 -6.35 14.69
C MET A 25 -22.46 -5.81 16.04
N ALA A 26 -23.02 -6.32 17.15
CA ALA A 26 -22.79 -5.80 18.49
C ALA A 26 -21.29 -5.57 18.81
N GLU A 27 -20.43 -6.48 18.35
CA GLU A 27 -18.99 -6.44 18.67
C GLU A 27 -18.11 -6.47 17.43
N VAL A 28 -18.68 -6.38 16.23
CA VAL A 28 -17.94 -6.47 14.95
C VAL A 28 -18.45 -5.41 13.99
N SER A 29 -17.54 -4.66 13.38
CA SER A 29 -17.86 -3.75 12.28
C SER A 29 -16.96 -4.03 11.08
N LEU A 30 -17.55 -3.99 9.89
CA LEU A 30 -16.89 -4.20 8.61
C LEU A 30 -17.04 -2.95 7.77
N ARG A 31 -15.92 -2.41 7.27
CA ARG A 31 -15.91 -1.27 6.35
C ARG A 31 -15.00 -1.57 5.16
N GLY A 32 -15.41 -1.16 3.97
CA GLY A 32 -14.57 -1.13 2.79
C GLY A 32 -14.07 0.27 2.46
N TRP A 33 -13.05 0.38 1.63
CA TRP A 33 -12.66 1.63 0.97
C TRP A 33 -11.95 1.34 -0.34
N GLY A 34 -12.02 2.29 -1.27
CA GLY A 34 -11.12 2.35 -2.42
C GLY A 34 -9.94 3.26 -2.12
N PHE A 35 -8.79 2.99 -2.70
CA PHE A 35 -7.62 3.86 -2.58
C PHE A 35 -6.82 3.95 -3.88
N ALA A 36 -6.09 5.04 -4.03
CA ALA A 36 -5.06 5.23 -5.05
C ALA A 36 -3.84 5.88 -4.41
N ASP A 37 -2.68 5.24 -4.58
CA ASP A 37 -1.41 5.65 -3.99
C ASP A 37 -0.40 5.98 -5.08
N TYR A 38 0.41 6.99 -4.82
CA TYR A 38 1.60 7.30 -5.59
C TYR A 38 2.79 7.50 -4.64
N GLY A 39 3.88 6.82 -4.96
CA GLY A 39 5.16 6.95 -4.26
C GLY A 39 6.27 7.28 -5.25
N ALA A 40 7.13 8.22 -4.91
CA ALA A 40 8.34 8.52 -5.66
C ALA A 40 9.53 8.67 -4.71
N LEU A 41 10.66 8.10 -5.11
CA LEU A 41 11.94 8.19 -4.43
C LEU A 41 12.97 8.79 -5.38
N GLN A 42 13.78 9.72 -4.87
CA GLN A 42 14.88 10.33 -5.61
C GLN A 42 16.18 10.25 -4.81
N ARG A 43 17.27 9.89 -5.49
CA ARG A 43 18.65 9.97 -4.99
C ARG A 43 19.34 11.16 -5.62
N ASN A 44 19.94 12.00 -4.79
CA ASN A 44 20.74 13.14 -5.25
C ASN A 44 22.13 12.70 -5.74
N ARG A 45 22.63 11.55 -5.26
CA ARG A 45 23.95 11.00 -5.59
C ARG A 45 23.84 9.57 -6.14
N ALA A 46 23.16 9.41 -7.27
CA ALA A 46 23.17 8.13 -7.98
C ALA A 46 24.51 7.95 -8.71
N LEU A 47 25.09 6.75 -8.62
CA LEU A 47 26.28 6.41 -9.39
C LEU A 47 25.92 6.21 -10.88
N VAL A 48 26.92 6.24 -11.76
CA VAL A 48 26.71 5.98 -13.19
C VAL A 48 26.11 4.58 -13.36
N GLY A 49 24.94 4.51 -13.99
CA GLY A 49 24.18 3.25 -14.17
C GLY A 49 23.14 2.97 -13.07
N GLU A 50 23.09 3.77 -12.00
CA GLU A 50 22.04 3.69 -10.99
C GLU A 50 20.84 4.58 -11.34
N LEU A 51 19.65 4.14 -10.94
CA LEU A 51 18.43 4.94 -11.06
C LEU A 51 18.43 6.07 -10.02
N ALA A 52 18.52 7.30 -10.51
CA ALA A 52 18.41 8.51 -9.70
C ALA A 52 16.98 8.78 -9.19
N ARG A 53 15.96 8.19 -9.83
CA ARG A 53 14.56 8.35 -9.45
C ARG A 53 13.76 7.09 -9.76
N ALA A 54 12.95 6.64 -8.81
CA ALA A 54 11.96 5.60 -9.02
C ALA A 54 10.60 6.10 -8.55
N ASP A 55 9.55 5.67 -9.22
CA ASP A 55 8.19 5.96 -8.84
C ASP A 55 7.29 4.73 -9.01
N VAL A 56 6.18 4.72 -8.31
CA VAL A 56 5.17 3.67 -8.33
C VAL A 56 3.80 4.28 -8.11
N ALA A 57 2.83 3.84 -8.90
CA ALA A 57 1.43 4.12 -8.65
C ALA A 57 0.66 2.80 -8.49
N SER A 58 -0.21 2.77 -7.50
CA SER A 58 -1.15 1.67 -7.26
C SER A 58 -2.54 2.19 -6.96
N ALA A 59 -3.53 1.34 -7.14
CA ALA A 59 -4.90 1.59 -6.70
C ALA A 59 -5.53 0.25 -6.37
N GLY A 60 -6.49 0.28 -5.47
CA GLY A 60 -6.99 -0.94 -4.87
C GLY A 60 -8.21 -0.73 -4.00
N MET A 61 -8.52 -1.79 -3.26
CA MET A 61 -9.59 -1.82 -2.27
C MET A 61 -9.04 -2.33 -0.95
N GLY A 62 -9.47 -1.70 0.13
CA GLY A 62 -9.22 -2.14 1.49
C GLY A 62 -10.49 -2.65 2.16
N LEU A 63 -10.34 -3.57 3.09
CA LEU A 63 -11.39 -4.09 3.95
C LEU A 63 -10.87 -4.08 5.39
N ARG A 64 -11.65 -3.53 6.33
CA ARG A 64 -11.32 -3.45 7.75
C ARG A 64 -12.43 -4.11 8.53
N THR A 65 -12.09 -5.12 9.31
CA THR A 65 -12.93 -5.64 10.39
C THR A 65 -12.38 -5.14 11.72
N ALA A 66 -13.21 -4.44 12.48
CA ALA A 66 -12.90 -4.05 13.85
C ALA A 66 -13.82 -4.82 14.80
N ALA A 67 -13.23 -5.55 15.74
CA ALA A 67 -13.91 -6.33 16.75
C ALA A 67 -13.38 -6.02 18.15
N HIS A 68 -14.04 -6.53 19.19
CA HIS A 68 -13.59 -6.34 20.58
C HIS A 68 -12.16 -6.86 20.83
N TRP A 69 -11.78 -7.93 20.13
CA TRP A 69 -10.47 -8.60 20.23
C TRP A 69 -9.37 -7.96 19.36
N GLY A 70 -9.72 -7.03 18.45
CA GLY A 70 -8.71 -6.43 17.59
C GLY A 70 -9.26 -5.87 16.28
N THR A 71 -8.33 -5.47 15.41
CA THR A 71 -8.64 -4.99 14.07
C THR A 71 -7.85 -5.80 13.05
N LEU A 72 -8.51 -6.23 11.99
CA LEU A 72 -7.91 -6.85 10.83
C LEU A 72 -8.17 -5.96 9.61
N GLU A 73 -7.13 -5.72 8.83
CA GLU A 73 -7.18 -4.98 7.59
C GLU A 73 -6.60 -5.81 6.45
N MET A 74 -7.29 -5.83 5.32
CA MET A 74 -6.88 -6.53 4.11
C MET A 74 -6.88 -5.54 2.95
N TYR A 75 -5.86 -5.60 2.11
CA TYR A 75 -5.67 -4.69 0.99
C TYR A 75 -5.40 -5.49 -0.27
N LEU A 76 -6.18 -5.25 -1.32
CA LEU A 76 -5.93 -5.76 -2.65
C LEU A 76 -5.58 -4.58 -3.55
N ALA A 77 -4.32 -4.51 -3.98
CA ALA A 77 -3.82 -3.42 -4.82
C ALA A 77 -3.34 -3.95 -6.17
N ARG A 78 -3.56 -3.16 -7.21
CA ARG A 78 -2.92 -3.33 -8.53
C ARG A 78 -1.93 -2.19 -8.74
N LYS A 79 -0.74 -2.53 -9.23
CA LYS A 79 0.24 -1.56 -9.70
C LYS A 79 -0.07 -1.18 -11.15
N PHE A 80 -0.04 0.11 -11.47
CA PHE A 80 -0.35 0.63 -12.80
C PHE A 80 0.88 1.20 -13.51
N THR A 81 1.79 1.80 -12.76
CA THR A 81 3.03 2.36 -13.29
C THR A 81 4.17 2.18 -12.30
N GLY A 82 5.39 2.13 -12.82
CA GLY A 82 6.59 2.33 -12.01
C GLY A 82 7.83 1.64 -12.57
N ARG A 83 8.91 2.40 -12.72
CA ARG A 83 10.27 1.87 -12.94
C ARG A 83 10.86 1.49 -11.59
N ALA A 84 10.41 0.36 -11.06
CA ALA A 84 11.13 -0.35 -10.01
C ALA A 84 11.60 -1.64 -10.68
N TYR A 85 12.91 -1.85 -10.76
CA TYR A 85 13.57 -3.09 -11.22
C TYR A 85 12.74 -4.33 -10.89
N ASP A 86 12.60 -5.26 -11.85
CA ASP A 86 12.45 -6.74 -11.78
C ASP A 86 11.89 -7.42 -10.51
N LEU A 87 11.16 -6.69 -9.70
CA LEU A 87 10.17 -7.21 -8.79
C LEU A 87 8.97 -7.45 -9.69
N ASP A 88 8.94 -8.64 -10.30
CA ASP A 88 7.72 -9.28 -10.78
C ASP A 88 6.81 -9.53 -9.56
N LEU A 89 6.35 -8.44 -8.99
CA LEU A 89 5.19 -8.41 -8.13
C LEU A 89 4.05 -8.54 -9.13
N SER A 90 3.64 -9.81 -9.32
CA SER A 90 2.45 -10.23 -10.03
C SER A 90 1.39 -9.13 -9.98
N ARG A 91 0.66 -8.91 -11.08
CA ARG A 91 -0.25 -7.77 -11.33
C ARG A 91 -1.17 -7.31 -10.17
N TYR A 92 -1.32 -8.12 -9.13
CA TYR A 92 -1.98 -7.82 -7.86
C TYR A 92 -1.08 -8.14 -6.65
N SER A 93 -1.14 -7.31 -5.63
CA SER A 93 -0.53 -7.58 -4.32
C SER A 93 -1.62 -7.63 -3.25
N LEU A 94 -1.60 -8.68 -2.42
CA LEU A 94 -2.45 -8.82 -1.25
C LEU A 94 -1.62 -8.55 0.00
N TRP A 95 -2.04 -7.57 0.80
CA TRP A 95 -1.45 -7.25 2.08
C TRP A 95 -2.46 -7.47 3.19
N VAL A 96 -2.05 -8.12 4.27
CA VAL A 96 -2.89 -8.36 5.44
C VAL A 96 -2.18 -7.79 6.66
N ASN A 97 -2.85 -6.90 7.37
CA ASN A 97 -2.36 -6.30 8.61
C ASN A 97 -3.34 -6.65 9.75
N ALA A 98 -2.83 -7.22 10.83
CA ALA A 98 -3.63 -7.64 11.98
C ALA A 98 -3.06 -7.03 13.27
N ALA A 99 -3.90 -6.31 14.00
CA ALA A 99 -3.60 -5.79 15.32
C ALA A 99 -4.55 -6.44 16.34
N VAL A 100 -4.03 -7.39 17.11
CA VAL A 100 -4.78 -8.13 18.14
C VAL A 100 -4.50 -7.49 19.50
N LYS A 101 -5.56 -7.26 20.29
CA LYS A 101 -5.42 -6.82 21.68
C LYS A 101 -5.17 -8.05 22.55
N PHE A 102 -4.07 -8.04 23.31
CA PHE A 102 -3.79 -8.99 24.37
C PHE A 102 -4.19 -8.40 25.73
#